data_AF-A0A1I6K9J3-F1
#
_entry.id   AF-A0A1I6K9J3-F1
#
_cell.length_a   1.000
_cell.length_b   1.000
_cell.length_c   1.000
_cell.angle_alpha   90.00
_cell.angle_beta   90.00
_cell.angle_gamma   90.00
#
_symmetry.space_group_name_H-M   'P 1'
#
loop_
_entity.id
_entity.type
_entity.pdbx_description
1 polymer ?
#
loop_
_entity_poly.entity_id
_entity_poly.type
_entity_poly.pdbx_seq_one_letter_code
_entity_poly.pdbx_strand_id
1 'polypeptide(L)'
;MSLYEREYGTDWDALDKDEATERAYAIGVAEKLGEYNRDELEAVYDEMDTSYNKSLVELAYREGRQEATEAAERANADGDAVWAELVEGETVTVDPDDRPTGGRDGLPEALETSDVLDRQEVDSTDIVDRPEFLDR
;
A
#
# COMPACT_ATOMS: atom_id res chain seq x y z
N MET A 1 17.81 -19.21 -10.80
CA MET A 1 16.68 -19.32 -9.87
C MET A 1 16.73 -18.05 -9.06
N SER A 2 15.72 -17.22 -9.20
CA SER A 2 15.57 -15.95 -8.50
C SER A 2 15.41 -16.19 -7.00
N LEU A 3 15.59 -15.15 -6.19
CA LEU A 3 15.31 -15.16 -4.76
C LEU A 3 13.85 -15.57 -4.51
N TYR A 4 12.93 -15.04 -5.32
CA TYR A 4 11.51 -15.39 -5.27
C TYR A 4 11.26 -16.88 -5.54
N GLU A 5 11.78 -17.41 -6.66
CA GLU A 5 11.59 -18.82 -7.03
C GLU A 5 12.15 -19.78 -5.97
N ARG A 6 13.22 -19.38 -5.27
CA ARG A 6 13.83 -20.17 -4.20
C ARG A 6 12.93 -20.26 -2.97
N GLU A 7 12.26 -19.16 -2.61
CA GLU A 7 11.47 -19.07 -1.38
C GLU A 7 10.05 -19.61 -1.57
N TYR A 8 9.39 -19.23 -2.66
CA TYR A 8 7.97 -19.51 -2.85
C TYR A 8 7.67 -20.60 -3.89
N GLY A 9 8.61 -20.83 -4.82
CA GLY A 9 8.32 -21.55 -6.06
C GLY A 9 7.22 -20.88 -6.91
N THR A 10 6.99 -21.43 -8.10
CA THR A 10 5.98 -20.93 -9.06
C THR A 10 4.96 -22.01 -9.45
N ASP A 11 5.05 -23.21 -8.85
CA ASP A 11 4.21 -24.38 -9.17
C ASP A 11 2.99 -24.49 -8.22
N TRP A 12 2.32 -23.38 -7.95
CA TRP A 12 1.10 -23.36 -7.15
C TRP A 12 -0.14 -23.60 -8.02
N ASP A 13 -1.14 -24.30 -7.48
CA ASP A 13 -2.40 -24.60 -8.19
C ASP A 13 -3.49 -23.53 -7.96
N ALA A 14 -3.51 -22.92 -6.78
CA ALA A 14 -4.44 -21.87 -6.38
C ALA A 14 -3.83 -21.06 -5.24
N LEU A 15 -4.22 -19.79 -5.13
CA LEU A 15 -3.77 -18.89 -4.06
C LEU A 15 -4.97 -18.27 -3.35
N ASP A 16 -4.90 -18.22 -2.02
CA ASP A 16 -5.78 -17.33 -1.28
C ASP A 16 -5.29 -15.88 -1.34
N LYS A 17 -6.13 -14.95 -0.89
CA LYS A 17 -5.86 -13.52 -0.92
C LYS A 17 -4.62 -13.15 -0.10
N ASP A 18 -4.40 -13.77 1.06
CA ASP A 18 -3.27 -13.44 1.92
C ASP A 18 -1.97 -13.96 1.29
N GLU A 19 -1.96 -15.20 0.79
CA GLU A 19 -0.79 -15.76 0.07
C GLU A 19 -0.47 -14.97 -1.21
N ALA A 20 -1.48 -14.59 -2.00
CA ALA A 20 -1.28 -13.77 -3.20
C ALA A 20 -0.70 -12.38 -2.87
N THR A 21 -1.11 -11.79 -1.75
CA THR A 21 -0.61 -10.49 -1.28
C THR A 21 0.85 -10.60 -0.85
N GLU A 22 1.20 -11.63 -0.08
CA GLU A 22 2.58 -11.92 0.36
C GLU A 22 3.50 -12.19 -0.83
N ARG A 23 3.09 -13.05 -1.77
CA ARG A 23 3.83 -13.33 -3.01
C ARG A 23 4.05 -12.06 -3.83
N ALA A 24 3.03 -11.22 -3.97
CA ALA A 24 3.15 -9.96 -4.71
C ALA A 24 4.14 -9.00 -4.07
N TYR A 25 4.11 -8.88 -2.74
CA TYR A 25 5.10 -8.13 -1.98
C TYR A 25 6.52 -8.64 -2.27
N ALA A 26 6.75 -9.95 -2.16
CA ALA A 26 8.05 -10.56 -2.42
C ALA A 26 8.52 -10.35 -3.89
N ILE A 27 7.62 -10.43 -4.87
CA ILE A 27 7.94 -10.10 -6.27
C ILE A 27 8.37 -8.64 -6.41
N GLY A 28 7.71 -7.73 -5.68
CA GLY A 28 8.09 -6.32 -5.63
C GLY A 28 9.50 -6.10 -5.07
N VAL A 29 9.84 -6.78 -3.96
CA VAL A 29 11.19 -6.75 -3.40
C VAL A 29 12.21 -7.28 -4.42
N ALA A 30 11.95 -8.46 -5.02
CA ALA A 30 12.82 -9.07 -6.03
C ALA A 30 13.06 -8.14 -7.23
N GLU A 31 12.01 -7.49 -7.77
CA GLU A 31 12.16 -6.57 -8.89
C GLU A 31 13.10 -5.41 -8.54
N LYS A 32 12.98 -4.87 -7.31
CA LYS A 32 13.84 -3.77 -6.89
C LYS A 32 15.32 -4.19 -6.77
N LEU A 33 15.56 -5.46 -6.45
CA LEU A 33 16.89 -6.07 -6.42
C LEU A 33 17.42 -6.47 -7.81
N GLY A 34 16.63 -6.26 -8.87
CA GLY A 34 17.00 -6.50 -10.26
C GLY A 34 16.46 -7.80 -10.86
N GLU A 35 15.59 -8.51 -10.14
CA GLU A 35 14.98 -9.76 -10.59
C GLU A 35 13.53 -9.55 -11.04
N TYR A 36 13.31 -9.51 -12.34
CA TYR A 36 12.00 -9.26 -12.94
C TYR A 36 11.19 -10.55 -13.09
N ASN A 37 10.13 -10.70 -12.29
CA ASN A 37 9.23 -11.87 -12.33
C ASN A 37 7.82 -11.46 -12.82
N ARG A 38 7.74 -10.90 -14.03
CA ARG A 38 6.49 -10.33 -14.57
C ARG A 38 5.41 -11.38 -14.83
N ASP A 39 5.81 -12.54 -15.36
CA ASP A 39 4.87 -13.62 -15.68
C ASP A 39 4.23 -14.19 -14.41
N GLU A 40 5.02 -14.33 -13.34
CA GLU A 40 4.52 -14.74 -12.02
C GLU A 40 3.57 -13.70 -11.43
N LEU A 41 3.90 -12.41 -11.52
CA LEU A 41 3.01 -11.34 -11.03
C LEU A 41 1.67 -11.36 -11.77
N GLU A 42 1.68 -11.60 -13.08
CA GLU A 42 0.48 -11.74 -13.89
C GLU A 42 -0.35 -12.95 -13.45
N ALA A 43 0.29 -14.11 -13.23
CA ALA A 43 -0.37 -15.31 -12.72
C ALA A 43 -1.05 -15.07 -11.36
N VAL A 44 -0.32 -14.48 -10.41
CA VAL A 44 -0.85 -14.11 -9.07
C VAL A 44 -2.04 -13.14 -9.20
N TYR A 45 -1.96 -12.18 -10.12
CA TYR A 45 -3.04 -11.20 -10.34
C TYR A 45 -4.29 -11.81 -11.00
N ASP A 46 -4.10 -12.76 -11.90
CA ASP A 46 -5.18 -13.42 -12.62
C ASP A 46 -5.95 -14.42 -11.74
N GLU A 47 -5.29 -15.05 -10.77
CA GLU A 47 -5.92 -15.93 -9.77
C GLU A 47 -6.90 -15.18 -8.84
N MET A 48 -6.76 -13.87 -8.69
CA MET A 48 -7.64 -13.09 -7.81
C MET A 48 -9.03 -12.83 -8.42
N ASP A 49 -10.07 -13.44 -7.86
CA ASP A 49 -11.45 -13.37 -8.39
C ASP A 49 -12.11 -11.98 -8.38
N THR A 50 -11.67 -11.08 -7.51
CA THR A 50 -12.35 -9.78 -7.29
C THR A 50 -11.42 -8.61 -7.57
N SER A 51 -12.00 -7.50 -8.03
CA SER A 51 -11.26 -6.25 -8.20
C SER A 51 -10.63 -5.76 -6.90
N TYR A 52 -11.27 -6.02 -5.77
CA TYR A 52 -10.73 -5.68 -4.45
C TYR A 52 -9.45 -6.47 -4.15
N ASN A 53 -9.47 -7.79 -4.31
CA ASN A 53 -8.28 -8.63 -4.09
C ASN A 53 -7.16 -8.26 -5.06
N LYS A 54 -7.49 -8.00 -6.34
CA LYS A 54 -6.54 -7.50 -7.34
C LYS A 54 -5.88 -6.19 -6.92
N SER A 55 -6.65 -5.25 -6.36
CA SER A 55 -6.09 -4.01 -5.82
C SER A 55 -5.18 -4.22 -4.61
N LEU A 56 -5.46 -5.21 -3.75
CA LEU A 56 -4.57 -5.57 -2.64
C LEU A 56 -3.24 -6.13 -3.13
N VAL A 57 -3.28 -7.05 -4.10
CA VAL A 57 -2.09 -7.59 -4.77
C VAL A 57 -1.24 -6.48 -5.39
N GLU A 58 -1.88 -5.56 -6.13
CA GLU A 58 -1.18 -4.42 -6.76
C GLU A 58 -0.59 -3.44 -5.72
N LEU A 59 -1.25 -3.28 -4.58
CA LEU A 59 -0.76 -2.46 -3.48
C LEU A 59 0.48 -3.11 -2.85
N ALA A 60 0.40 -4.38 -2.48
CA ALA A 60 1.50 -5.12 -1.87
C ALA A 60 2.74 -5.19 -2.77
N TYR A 61 2.54 -5.40 -4.07
CA TYR A 61 3.63 -5.33 -5.04
C TYR A 61 4.35 -3.98 -5.04
N ARG A 62 3.60 -2.87 -4.98
CA ARG A 62 4.20 -1.53 -4.91
C ARG A 62 4.91 -1.28 -3.58
N GLU A 63 4.33 -1.76 -2.48
CA GLU A 63 4.89 -1.68 -1.14
C GLU A 63 6.23 -2.41 -1.06
N GLY A 64 6.32 -3.66 -1.52
CA GLY A 64 7.57 -4.41 -1.53
C GLY A 64 8.70 -3.71 -2.32
N ARG A 65 8.37 -3.06 -3.44
CA ARG A 65 9.35 -2.25 -4.20
C ARG A 65 9.83 -1.01 -3.43
N GLN A 66 8.90 -0.36 -2.72
CA GLN A 66 9.20 0.82 -1.94
C GLN A 66 10.09 0.45 -0.74
N GLU A 67 9.69 -0.54 0.04
CA GLU A 67 10.45 -0.97 1.23
C GLU A 67 11.83 -1.50 0.87
N ALA A 68 11.96 -2.25 -0.23
CA ALA A 68 13.27 -2.66 -0.74
C ALA A 68 14.17 -1.47 -1.11
N THR A 69 13.59 -0.37 -1.61
CA THR A 69 14.33 0.87 -1.86
C THR A 69 14.81 1.48 -0.55
N GLU A 70 13.92 1.62 0.43
CA GLU A 70 14.23 2.21 1.72
C GLU A 70 15.26 1.38 2.50
N ALA A 71 15.17 0.05 2.44
CA ALA A 71 16.12 -0.86 3.07
C ALA A 71 17.52 -0.78 2.44
N ALA A 72 17.59 -0.76 1.10
CA ALA A 72 18.86 -0.60 0.39
C ALA A 72 19.54 0.74 0.76
N GLU A 73 18.77 1.83 0.87
CA GLU A 73 19.28 3.15 1.25
C GLU A 73 19.74 3.23 2.70
N ARG A 74 18.96 2.68 3.63
CA ARG A 74 19.23 2.73 5.08
C ARG A 74 20.54 2.05 5.47
N ALA A 75 20.79 0.88 4.88
CA ALA A 75 21.85 0.00 5.35
C ALA A 75 23.09 -0.03 4.42
N ASN A 76 23.04 0.60 3.23
CA ASN A 76 23.95 0.26 2.12
C ASN A 76 24.09 -1.28 1.97
N ALA A 77 22.97 -1.99 2.21
CA ALA A 77 22.94 -3.43 2.30
C ALA A 77 23.00 -4.04 0.90
N ASP A 78 23.67 -5.18 0.80
CA ASP A 78 23.63 -6.01 -0.39
C ASP A 78 22.22 -6.61 -0.57
N GLY A 79 21.85 -6.94 -1.81
CA GLY A 79 20.49 -7.38 -2.14
C GLY A 79 20.02 -8.60 -1.36
N ASP A 80 20.90 -9.58 -1.11
CA ASP A 80 20.57 -10.74 -0.28
C ASP A 80 20.21 -10.37 1.17
N ALA A 81 20.86 -9.34 1.74
CA ALA A 81 20.55 -8.88 3.09
C ALA A 81 19.21 -8.15 3.15
N VAL A 82 18.88 -7.36 2.11
CA VAL A 82 17.55 -6.73 1.98
C VAL A 82 16.46 -7.79 1.83
N TRP A 83 16.68 -8.81 1.01
CA TRP A 83 15.74 -9.92 0.87
C TRP A 83 15.53 -10.67 2.17
N ALA A 84 16.61 -11.01 2.88
CA ALA A 84 16.53 -11.73 4.14
C ALA A 84 15.82 -10.91 5.23
N GLU A 85 15.96 -9.58 5.23
CA GLU A 85 15.26 -8.69 6.17
C GLU A 85 13.75 -8.64 5.88
N LEU A 86 13.38 -8.42 4.61
CA LEU A 86 12.00 -8.10 4.22
C LEU A 86 11.13 -9.34 3.96
N VAL A 87 11.73 -10.44 3.51
CA VAL A 87 10.98 -11.61 3.02
C VAL A 87 11.21 -12.84 3.88
N GLU A 88 12.47 -13.13 4.26
CA GLU A 88 12.80 -14.29 5.11
C GLU A 88 12.72 -13.94 6.62
N GLY A 89 12.59 -12.65 6.95
CA GLY A 89 12.52 -12.13 8.30
C GLY A 89 11.19 -12.44 9.00
N GLU A 90 11.16 -12.35 10.33
CA GLU A 90 9.92 -12.53 11.09
C GLU A 90 8.89 -11.49 10.64
N THR A 91 7.75 -11.96 10.11
CA THR A 91 6.68 -11.10 9.59
C THR A 91 6.19 -10.17 10.70
N VAL A 92 6.55 -8.88 10.63
CA VAL A 92 5.97 -7.87 11.49
C VAL A 92 4.55 -7.64 11.00
N THR A 93 3.57 -8.27 11.66
CA THR A 93 2.16 -7.96 11.41
C THR A 93 1.93 -6.50 11.79
N VAL A 94 1.76 -5.63 10.80
CA VAL A 94 1.34 -4.24 11.03
C VAL A 94 -0.15 -4.28 11.35
N ASP A 95 -0.50 -3.82 12.55
CA ASP A 95 -1.89 -3.65 12.93
C ASP A 95 -2.51 -2.57 12.02
N PRO A 96 -3.67 -2.83 11.35
CA PRO A 96 -4.31 -1.84 10.50
C PRO A 96 -4.68 -0.53 11.24
N ASP A 97 -4.79 -0.57 12.58
CA ASP A 97 -4.99 0.60 13.45
C ASP A 97 -3.68 1.36 13.76
N ASP A 98 -2.50 0.76 13.54
CA ASP A 98 -1.18 1.42 13.68
C ASP A 98 -0.76 2.16 12.41
N ARG A 99 -1.53 2.05 11.32
CA ARG A 99 -1.32 2.92 10.15
C ARG A 99 -1.63 4.35 10.57
N PRO A 100 -0.72 5.32 10.34
CA PRO A 100 -1.05 6.72 10.51
C PRO A 100 -2.05 7.10 9.40
N THR A 101 -3.33 6.85 9.63
CA THR A 101 -4.42 7.15 8.70
C THR A 101 -4.76 8.63 8.74
N GLY A 102 -3.75 9.51 8.64
CA GLY A 102 -3.93 10.97 8.45
C GLY A 102 -5.10 11.58 9.23
N GLY A 103 -5.30 11.14 10.49
CA GLY A 103 -6.29 11.74 11.38
C GLY A 103 -5.87 13.16 11.72
N ARG A 104 -6.74 13.92 12.39
CA ARG A 104 -6.47 15.31 12.80
C ARG A 104 -5.13 15.50 13.53
N ASP A 105 -4.58 14.43 14.12
CA ASP A 105 -3.32 14.42 14.86
C ASP A 105 -2.12 13.81 14.10
N GLY A 106 -2.30 13.42 12.83
CA GLY A 106 -1.29 12.69 12.03
C GLY A 106 -0.67 13.50 10.87
N LEU A 107 -0.93 14.80 10.80
CA LEU A 107 -0.35 15.67 9.77
C LEU A 107 1.07 16.10 10.19
N PRO A 108 2.07 16.08 9.29
CA PRO A 108 3.38 16.66 9.58
C PRO A 108 3.23 18.15 9.91
N GLU A 109 4.07 18.70 10.79
CA GLU A 109 4.03 20.11 11.25
C GLU A 109 3.95 21.13 10.10
N ALA A 110 4.50 20.79 8.93
CA ALA A 110 4.43 21.59 7.70
C ALA A 110 3.01 21.69 7.08
N LEU A 111 2.08 20.84 7.51
CA LEU A 111 0.68 20.76 7.09
C LEU A 111 -0.30 20.97 8.26
N GLU A 112 0.19 21.35 9.45
CA GLU A 112 -0.71 21.87 10.49
C GLU A 112 -1.47 23.06 9.89
N THR A 113 -2.77 22.89 9.79
CA THR A 113 -3.67 23.91 9.29
C THR A 113 -3.55 25.08 10.25
N SER A 114 -2.86 26.14 9.82
CA SER A 114 -2.82 27.38 10.58
C SER A 114 -4.25 27.76 10.98
N ASP A 115 -4.47 28.20 12.22
CA ASP A 115 -5.70 28.73 12.84
C ASP A 115 -6.50 29.78 12.02
N VAL A 116 -6.09 30.05 10.77
CA VAL A 116 -6.75 30.90 9.79
C VAL A 116 -8.09 30.31 9.32
N LEU A 117 -8.28 28.99 9.37
CA LEU A 117 -9.58 28.38 9.04
C LEU A 117 -10.60 28.40 10.20
N ASP A 118 -10.18 28.76 11.42
CA ASP A 118 -11.07 28.86 12.60
C ASP A 118 -11.81 30.20 12.70
N ARG A 119 -11.71 31.06 11.67
CA ARG A 119 -12.51 32.28 11.58
C ARG A 119 -13.27 32.37 10.26
N GLN A 120 -14.23 31.47 10.10
CA GLN A 120 -15.50 31.80 9.47
C GLN A 120 -16.65 31.11 10.21
N GLU A 121 -16.91 31.55 11.45
CA GLU A 121 -18.30 31.60 11.93
C GLU A 121 -19.04 32.67 11.11
N VAL A 122 -19.43 32.33 9.88
CA VAL A 122 -20.55 32.99 9.22
C VAL A 122 -21.69 32.00 9.25
N ASP A 123 -22.49 32.13 10.29
CA ASP A 123 -23.88 31.70 10.28
C ASP A 123 -24.54 32.36 9.06
N SER A 124 -24.76 31.57 8.01
CA SER A 124 -25.41 32.02 6.78
C SER A 124 -26.36 30.95 6.28
N THR A 125 -27.15 30.41 7.21
CA THR A 125 -28.40 29.71 6.91
C THR A 125 -29.56 30.69 6.67
N ASP A 126 -29.34 32.00 6.83
CA ASP A 126 -30.35 33.07 6.72
C ASP A 126 -30.40 33.78 5.35
N ILE A 127 -29.67 33.30 4.32
CA ILE A 127 -29.64 33.95 2.98
C ILE A 127 -30.08 32.98 1.87
N VAL A 128 -31.06 32.13 2.15
CA VAL A 128 -31.77 31.39 1.09
C VAL A 128 -33.24 31.79 1.14
N ASP A 129 -33.54 32.95 0.59
CA ASP A 129 -34.92 33.34 0.31
C ASP A 129 -35.51 32.29 -0.65
N ARG A 130 -36.60 31.65 -0.21
CA ARG A 130 -37.27 30.60 -0.99
C ARG A 130 -37.81 31.25 -2.27
N PRO A 131 -37.40 30.80 -3.46
CA PRO A 131 -37.87 31.43 -4.68
C PRO A 131 -39.36 31.15 -4.89
N GLU A 132 -40.10 32.18 -5.33
CA GLU A 132 -41.58 32.23 -5.36
C GLU A 132 -42.25 31.18 -6.27
N PHE A 133 -41.49 30.43 -7.05
CA PHE A 133 -42.03 29.34 -7.87
C PHE A 133 -42.34 28.06 -7.06
N LEU A 134 -41.97 28.00 -5.78
CA LEU A 134 -42.22 26.88 -4.87
C LEU A 134 -43.47 27.06 -3.99
N ASP A 135 -44.18 28.17 -4.10
CA ASP A 135 -45.52 28.31 -3.50
C ASP A 135 -46.58 27.75 -4.45
N ARG A 136 -47.32 26.75 -3.98
CA ARG A 136 -48.44 26.12 -4.69
C ARG A 136 -49.70 26.20 -3.84
#